data_AF-A0A7W0ZIF7-F1
#
_entry.id   AF-A0A7W0ZIF7-F1
#
_cell.length_a   1.000
_cell.length_b   1.000
_cell.length_c   1.000
_cell.angle_alpha   90.00
_cell.angle_beta   90.00
_cell.angle_gamma   90.00
#
_symmetry.space_group_name_H-M   'P 1'
#
loop_
_entity.id
_entity.type
_entity.pdbx_description
1 polymer ?
#
loop_
_entity_poly.entity_id
_entity_poly.type
_entity_poly.pdbx_seq_one_letter_code
_entity_poly.pdbx_strand_id
1 'polypeptide(L)'
;LLGQLAASLMLLTRALPLLLIFSMVLFVNTEMWQVFSSMPEAFLMAAFALFVGLGTLFLAFRLPREVDELERTVGQAGPPLERRQRINVGLVMFVSQALQVLVVSLAVGGFFVAFGALAVGPEVRESWIGSEGDRLVALEVFGNPAEITAELLRVSGGIAAFSGLYYAIAVLTDSTYREEFLDEITGEMGDTFKARAEYLAARA
;
A
#
# COMPACT_ATOMS: atom_id res chain seq x y z
N LEU A 1 15.82 -0.72 2.63
CA LEU A 1 14.72 -1.32 3.41
C LEU A 1 14.07 -0.34 4.37
N LEU A 2 14.67 0.03 5.53
CA LEU A 2 14.02 0.97 6.48
C LEU A 2 13.76 2.37 5.91
N GLY A 3 14.71 2.95 5.17
CA GLY A 3 14.50 4.25 4.51
C GLY A 3 13.45 4.22 3.38
N GLN A 4 13.33 3.09 2.68
CA GLN A 4 12.28 2.88 1.67
C GLN A 4 10.91 2.72 2.33
N LEU A 5 10.83 2.01 3.46
CA LEU A 5 9.60 1.90 4.26
C LEU A 5 9.19 3.26 4.84
N ALA A 6 10.14 4.09 5.26
CA ALA A 6 9.89 5.44 5.77
C ALA A 6 9.40 6.42 4.67
N ALA A 7 10.02 6.38 3.48
CA ALA A 7 9.56 7.15 2.32
C ALA A 7 8.17 6.71 1.84
N SER A 8 7.90 5.39 1.82
CA SER A 8 6.55 4.86 1.61
C SER A 8 5.56 5.34 2.68
N LEU A 9 5.97 5.44 3.94
CA LEU A 9 5.16 5.97 5.05
C LEU A 9 4.78 7.44 4.89
N MET A 10 5.67 8.27 4.34
CA MET A 10 5.36 9.68 4.06
C MET A 10 4.35 9.83 2.91
N LEU A 11 4.47 9.01 1.84
CA LEU A 11 3.47 8.94 0.78
C LEU A 11 2.11 8.47 1.32
N LEU A 12 2.13 7.46 2.20
CA LEU A 12 0.95 6.96 2.88
C LEU A 12 0.25 8.05 3.70
N THR A 13 0.98 8.87 4.45
CA THR A 13 0.34 9.94 5.26
C THR A 13 -0.45 10.97 4.44
N ARG A 14 -0.18 11.12 3.13
CA ARG A 14 -0.84 12.12 2.27
C ARG A 14 -1.99 11.53 1.45
N ALA A 15 -1.86 10.31 0.93
CA ALA A 15 -2.89 9.65 0.13
C ALA A 15 -3.87 8.79 0.95
N LEU A 16 -3.42 8.23 2.09
CA LEU A 16 -4.28 7.44 2.96
C LEU A 16 -5.47 8.19 3.53
N PRO A 17 -5.42 9.48 3.92
CA PRO A 17 -6.55 10.11 4.60
C PRO A 17 -7.82 10.10 3.76
N LEU A 18 -7.73 10.45 2.47
CA LEU A 18 -8.90 10.47 1.58
C LEU A 18 -9.43 9.06 1.35
N LEU A 19 -8.53 8.10 1.10
CA LEU A 19 -8.92 6.70 0.90
C LEU A 19 -9.51 6.10 2.16
N LEU A 20 -8.94 6.37 3.34
CA LEU A 20 -9.46 5.91 4.62
C LEU A 20 -10.83 6.49 4.90
N ILE A 21 -11.07 7.77 4.61
CA ILE A 21 -12.41 8.35 4.73
C ILE A 21 -13.38 7.62 3.81
N PHE A 22 -13.03 7.43 2.54
CA PHE A 22 -13.87 6.73 1.58
C PHE A 22 -14.14 5.28 1.99
N SER A 23 -13.08 4.55 2.37
CA SER A 23 -13.14 3.18 2.87
C SER A 23 -13.92 3.08 4.17
N MET A 24 -13.85 4.07 5.05
CA MET A 24 -14.64 4.13 6.29
C MET A 24 -16.12 4.30 5.96
N VAL A 25 -16.45 5.19 5.03
CA VAL A 25 -17.84 5.38 4.56
C VAL A 25 -18.36 4.10 3.91
N LEU A 26 -17.55 3.44 3.08
CA LEU A 26 -17.91 2.13 2.53
C LEU A 26 -18.04 1.06 3.61
N PHE A 27 -17.16 1.04 4.61
CA PHE A 27 -17.17 0.04 5.66
C PHE A 27 -18.41 0.14 6.54
N VAL A 28 -18.87 1.34 6.86
CA VAL A 28 -20.09 1.56 7.66
C VAL A 28 -21.37 1.41 6.82
N ASN A 29 -21.26 1.13 5.52
CA ASN A 29 -22.39 0.94 4.64
C ASN A 29 -22.93 -0.50 4.69
N THR A 30 -24.22 -0.66 4.97
CA THR A 30 -24.91 -1.97 5.02
C THR A 30 -24.79 -2.77 3.73
N GLU A 31 -24.88 -2.13 2.56
CA GLU A 31 -24.79 -2.81 1.25
C GLU A 31 -23.44 -3.50 1.07
N MET A 32 -22.37 -2.87 1.57
CA MET A 32 -21.04 -3.46 1.51
C MET A 32 -20.95 -4.74 2.34
N TRP A 33 -21.54 -4.73 3.53
CA TRP A 33 -21.59 -5.93 4.37
C TRP A 33 -22.40 -7.05 3.72
N GLN A 34 -23.55 -6.73 3.13
CA GLN A 34 -24.40 -7.72 2.46
C GLN A 34 -23.71 -8.34 1.23
N VAL A 35 -23.02 -7.54 0.42
CA VAL A 35 -22.31 -8.03 -0.77
C VAL A 35 -21.24 -9.04 -0.38
N PHE A 36 -20.44 -8.76 0.65
CA PHE A 36 -19.34 -9.64 1.06
C PHE A 36 -19.79 -10.83 1.92
N SER A 37 -20.88 -10.70 2.69
CA SER A 37 -21.40 -11.80 3.52
C SER A 37 -22.15 -12.84 2.71
N SER A 38 -22.94 -12.40 1.72
CA SER A 38 -23.74 -13.28 0.87
C SER A 38 -22.94 -13.98 -0.23
N MET A 39 -21.72 -13.49 -0.52
CA MET A 39 -20.90 -14.02 -1.60
C MET A 39 -20.36 -15.42 -1.26
N PRO A 40 -20.48 -16.40 -2.17
CA PRO A 40 -19.85 -17.71 -2.01
C PRO A 40 -18.33 -17.58 -1.86
N GLU A 41 -17.72 -18.44 -1.04
CA GLU A 41 -16.28 -18.37 -0.75
C GLU A 41 -15.41 -18.44 -2.02
N ALA A 42 -15.81 -19.24 -3.00
CA ALA A 42 -15.12 -19.33 -4.29
C ALA A 42 -15.09 -17.99 -5.03
N PHE A 43 -16.18 -17.22 -4.98
CA PHE A 43 -16.27 -15.92 -5.65
C PHE A 43 -15.50 -14.85 -4.88
N LEU A 44 -15.49 -14.92 -3.55
CA LEU A 44 -14.62 -14.09 -2.71
C LEU A 44 -13.16 -14.32 -3.08
N MET A 45 -12.72 -15.58 -3.09
CA MET A 45 -11.35 -15.93 -3.50
C MET A 45 -11.03 -15.44 -4.91
N ALA A 46 -11.96 -15.57 -5.86
CA ALA A 46 -11.79 -15.06 -7.21
C ALA A 46 -11.65 -13.53 -7.24
N ALA A 47 -12.44 -12.80 -6.45
CA ALA A 47 -12.33 -11.35 -6.33
C ALA A 47 -10.98 -10.93 -5.73
N PHE A 48 -10.54 -11.58 -4.65
CA PHE A 48 -9.20 -11.35 -4.08
C PHE A 48 -8.09 -11.66 -5.09
N ALA A 49 -8.17 -12.79 -5.78
CA ALA A 49 -7.22 -13.17 -6.82
C ALA A 49 -7.21 -12.16 -7.97
N LEU A 50 -8.36 -11.59 -8.34
CA LEU A 50 -8.45 -10.53 -9.33
C LEU A 50 -7.71 -9.28 -8.87
N PHE A 51 -7.94 -8.78 -7.65
CA PHE A 51 -7.22 -7.61 -7.13
C PHE A 51 -5.71 -7.84 -7.04
N VAL A 52 -5.29 -8.98 -6.51
CA VAL A 52 -3.87 -9.36 -6.41
C VAL A 52 -3.25 -9.51 -7.81
N GLY A 53 -3.98 -10.14 -8.73
CA GLY A 53 -3.56 -10.30 -10.13
C GLY A 53 -3.42 -8.96 -10.84
N LEU A 54 -4.37 -8.04 -10.67
CA LEU A 54 -4.31 -6.70 -11.24
C LEU A 54 -3.13 -5.89 -10.65
N GLY A 55 -2.93 -5.94 -9.33
CA GLY A 55 -1.81 -5.27 -8.67
C GLY A 55 -0.47 -5.83 -9.15
N THR A 56 -0.36 -7.16 -9.22
CA THR A 56 0.84 -7.85 -9.74
C THR A 56 1.12 -7.47 -11.18
N LEU A 57 0.10 -7.47 -12.03
CA LEU A 57 0.20 -7.12 -13.45
C LEU A 57 0.62 -5.66 -13.62
N PHE A 58 0.04 -4.76 -12.83
CA PHE A 58 0.37 -3.35 -12.83
C PHE A 58 1.84 -3.13 -12.46
N LEU A 59 2.31 -3.74 -11.36
CA LEU A 59 3.71 -3.68 -10.95
C LEU A 59 4.60 -4.24 -12.05
N ALA A 60 4.32 -5.44 -12.56
CA ALA A 60 5.12 -6.11 -13.59
C ALA A 60 5.25 -5.28 -14.89
N PHE A 61 4.18 -4.62 -15.33
CA PHE A 61 4.24 -3.73 -16.50
C PHE A 61 4.98 -2.42 -16.23
N ARG A 62 5.06 -1.99 -14.97
CA ARG A 62 5.76 -0.76 -14.61
C ARG A 62 7.25 -0.95 -14.42
N LEU A 63 7.70 -2.11 -13.94
CA LEU A 63 9.10 -2.42 -13.66
C LEU A 63 10.11 -1.96 -14.72
N PRO A 64 9.87 -2.15 -16.04
CA PRO A 64 10.86 -1.77 -17.05
C PRO A 64 11.19 -0.28 -17.02
N ARG A 65 10.18 0.57 -16.77
CA ARG A 65 10.37 2.03 -16.71
C ARG A 65 11.21 2.44 -15.51
N GLU A 66 10.99 1.81 -14.36
CA GLU A 66 11.76 2.08 -13.14
C GLU A 66 13.20 1.60 -13.26
N VAL A 67 13.42 0.43 -13.89
CA VAL A 67 14.78 -0.06 -14.17
C VAL A 67 15.50 0.91 -15.09
N ASP A 68 14.83 1.41 -16.14
CA ASP A 68 15.40 2.41 -17.04
C ASP A 68 15.70 3.75 -16.33
N GLU A 69 14.85 4.20 -15.40
CA GLU A 69 15.07 5.40 -14.58
C GLU A 69 16.25 5.23 -13.61
N LEU A 70 16.35 4.08 -12.95
CA LEU A 70 17.46 3.74 -12.07
C LEU A 70 18.78 3.66 -12.86
N GLU A 71 18.76 3.09 -14.05
CA GLU A 71 19.93 3.05 -14.93
C GLU A 71 20.34 4.45 -15.39
N ARG A 72 19.40 5.37 -15.65
CA ARG A 72 19.74 6.77 -15.98
C ARG A 72 20.35 7.54 -14.81
N THR A 73 19.89 7.29 -13.59
CA THR A 73 20.39 7.97 -12.39
C THR A 73 21.75 7.44 -11.96
N VAL A 74 21.94 6.11 -11.98
CA VAL A 74 23.20 5.44 -11.59
C VAL A 74 24.21 5.39 -12.73
N GLY A 75 23.75 5.28 -13.98
CA GLY A 75 24.55 5.12 -15.19
C GLY A 75 25.36 6.35 -15.61
N GLN A 76 25.32 7.43 -14.83
CA GLN A 76 26.30 8.52 -14.98
C GLN A 76 27.73 8.07 -14.58
N ALA A 77 27.91 6.88 -13.99
CA ALA A 77 29.19 6.38 -13.48
C ALA A 77 29.69 5.03 -14.07
N GLY A 78 29.00 4.37 -15.03
CA GLY A 78 29.44 3.06 -15.53
C GLY A 78 28.81 2.55 -16.84
N PRO A 79 29.25 1.38 -17.37
CA PRO A 79 28.71 0.78 -18.59
C PRO A 79 27.22 0.41 -18.48
N PRO A 80 26.47 0.38 -19.60
CA PRO A 80 25.05 -0.02 -19.59
C PRO A 80 24.86 -1.45 -19.10
N LEU A 81 23.75 -1.70 -18.39
CA LEU A 81 23.47 -2.99 -17.75
C LEU A 81 23.16 -4.07 -18.80
N GLU A 82 23.70 -5.27 -18.61
CA GLU A 82 23.35 -6.43 -19.42
C GLU A 82 21.89 -6.84 -19.19
N ARG A 83 21.28 -7.50 -20.19
CA ARG A 83 19.87 -7.93 -20.14
C ARG A 83 19.54 -8.80 -18.92
N ARG A 84 20.47 -9.64 -18.48
CA ARG A 84 20.33 -10.48 -17.27
C ARG A 84 20.40 -9.67 -15.97
N GLN A 85 21.27 -8.66 -15.92
CA GLN A 85 21.39 -7.77 -14.77
C GLN A 85 20.12 -6.92 -14.61
N ARG A 86 19.58 -6.41 -15.73
CA ARG A 86 18.29 -5.70 -15.74
C ARG A 86 17.14 -6.53 -15.17
N ILE A 87 17.05 -7.82 -15.53
CA ILE A 87 16.04 -8.73 -14.98
C ILE A 87 16.23 -8.93 -13.48
N ASN A 88 17.45 -9.14 -13.01
CA ASN A 88 17.73 -9.31 -11.58
C ASN A 88 17.36 -8.06 -10.77
N VAL A 89 17.75 -6.87 -11.25
CA VAL A 89 17.38 -5.60 -10.62
C VAL A 89 15.86 -5.43 -10.63
N GLY A 90 15.20 -5.68 -11.76
CA GLY A 90 13.74 -5.62 -11.87
C GLY A 90 13.05 -6.56 -10.90
N LEU A 91 13.54 -7.79 -10.73
CA LEU A 91 12.98 -8.75 -9.76
C LEU A 91 13.12 -8.25 -8.32
N VAL A 92 14.28 -7.71 -7.95
CA VAL A 92 14.50 -7.16 -6.60
C VAL A 92 13.58 -5.98 -6.33
N MET A 93 13.40 -5.07 -7.29
CA MET A 93 12.47 -3.95 -7.16
C MET A 93 11.03 -4.44 -7.06
N PHE A 94 10.63 -5.39 -7.90
CA PHE A 94 9.31 -6.01 -7.85
C PHE A 94 8.99 -6.62 -6.49
N VAL A 95 9.89 -7.45 -5.96
CA VAL A 95 9.69 -8.09 -4.65
C VAL A 95 9.60 -7.03 -3.55
N SER A 96 10.43 -5.99 -3.62
CA SER A 96 10.41 -4.90 -2.65
C SER A 96 9.08 -4.13 -2.67
N GLN A 97 8.57 -3.80 -3.86
CA GLN A 97 7.29 -3.12 -4.03
C GLN A 97 6.11 -4.01 -3.63
N ALA A 98 6.10 -5.28 -4.05
CA ALA A 98 5.06 -6.23 -3.67
C ALA A 98 4.98 -6.39 -2.15
N LEU A 99 6.13 -6.44 -1.46
CA LEU A 99 6.17 -6.49 0.00
C LEU A 99 5.63 -5.19 0.62
N GLN A 100 5.97 -4.02 0.09
CA GLN A 100 5.41 -2.74 0.56
C GLN A 100 3.89 -2.70 0.41
N VAL A 101 3.37 -3.06 -0.77
CA VAL A 101 1.93 -3.13 -1.04
C VAL A 101 1.25 -4.10 -0.08
N LEU A 102 1.85 -5.28 0.16
CA LEU A 102 1.33 -6.26 1.11
C LEU A 102 1.27 -5.70 2.53
N VAL A 103 2.35 -5.08 3.02
CA VAL A 103 2.41 -4.48 4.36
C VAL A 103 1.32 -3.42 4.53
N VAL A 104 1.14 -2.54 3.53
CA VAL A 104 0.10 -1.50 3.55
C VAL A 104 -1.29 -2.12 3.56
N SER A 105 -1.54 -3.11 2.70
CA SER A 105 -2.83 -3.81 2.61
C SER A 105 -3.17 -4.47 3.94
N LEU A 106 -2.21 -5.16 4.57
CA LEU A 106 -2.39 -5.80 5.87
C LEU A 106 -2.60 -4.78 6.99
N ALA A 107 -1.89 -3.64 6.97
CA ALA A 107 -2.10 -2.59 7.96
C ALA A 107 -3.51 -2.01 7.87
N VAL A 108 -3.98 -1.70 6.65
CA VAL A 108 -5.35 -1.19 6.42
C VAL A 108 -6.39 -2.24 6.79
N GLY A 109 -6.22 -3.49 6.36
CA GLY A 109 -7.12 -4.58 6.71
C GLY A 109 -7.18 -4.81 8.22
N GLY A 110 -6.03 -4.86 8.89
CA GLY A 110 -5.94 -5.00 10.34
C GLY A 110 -6.61 -3.84 11.09
N PHE A 111 -6.44 -2.62 10.59
CA PHE A 111 -7.16 -1.45 11.13
C PHE A 111 -8.67 -1.62 11.03
N PHE A 112 -9.21 -2.01 9.86
CA PHE A 112 -10.66 -2.20 9.68
C PHE A 112 -11.22 -3.38 10.49
N VAL A 113 -10.44 -4.45 10.67
CA VAL A 113 -10.82 -5.54 11.57
C VAL A 113 -10.89 -5.05 13.01
N ALA A 114 -9.86 -4.34 13.49
CA ALA A 114 -9.85 -3.81 14.85
C ALA A 114 -10.97 -2.79 15.09
N PHE A 115 -11.16 -1.86 14.15
CA PHE A 115 -12.23 -0.88 14.19
C PHE A 115 -13.61 -1.55 14.16
N GLY A 116 -13.82 -2.50 13.24
CA GLY A 116 -15.08 -3.22 13.09
C GLY A 116 -15.46 -4.05 14.30
N ALA A 117 -14.48 -4.72 14.93
CA ALA A 117 -14.72 -5.47 16.16
C ALA A 117 -15.21 -4.59 17.32
N LEU A 118 -14.87 -3.30 17.31
CA LEU A 118 -15.30 -2.32 18.32
C LEU A 118 -16.58 -1.56 17.93
N ALA A 119 -16.74 -1.26 16.64
CA ALA A 119 -17.81 -0.39 16.15
C ALA A 119 -19.05 -1.15 15.67
N VAL A 120 -18.89 -2.40 15.20
CA VAL A 120 -19.95 -3.19 14.56
C VAL A 120 -20.32 -4.38 15.44
N GLY A 121 -21.18 -4.09 16.42
CA GLY A 121 -21.72 -5.07 17.37
C GLY A 121 -22.60 -6.14 16.70
N PRO A 122 -22.94 -7.21 17.46
CA PRO A 122 -23.78 -8.30 16.96
C PRO A 122 -25.17 -7.82 16.51
N GLU A 123 -25.77 -6.84 17.19
CA GLU A 123 -27.08 -6.29 16.84
C GLU A 123 -27.03 -5.51 15.50
N VAL A 124 -25.92 -4.82 15.24
CA VAL A 124 -25.69 -4.11 13.98
C VAL A 124 -25.50 -5.11 12.85
N ARG A 125 -24.70 -6.16 13.07
CA ARG A 125 -24.53 -7.26 12.11
C ARG A 125 -25.87 -7.94 11.80
N GLU A 126 -26.64 -8.30 12.82
CA GLU A 126 -27.95 -8.93 12.62
C GLU A 126 -28.89 -8.04 11.81
N SER A 127 -28.92 -6.73 12.10
CA SER A 127 -29.68 -5.78 11.30
C SER A 127 -29.20 -5.64 9.85
N TRP A 128 -27.90 -5.80 9.59
CA TRP A 128 -27.31 -5.55 8.27
C TRP A 128 -27.33 -6.78 7.37
N ILE A 129 -26.95 -7.94 7.91
CA ILE A 129 -26.77 -9.19 7.14
C ILE A 129 -27.78 -10.28 7.52
N GLY A 130 -28.69 -10.03 8.46
CA GLY A 130 -29.73 -10.98 8.88
C GLY A 130 -29.23 -12.08 9.80
N SER A 131 -27.99 -11.99 10.28
CA SER A 131 -27.40 -12.90 11.27
C SER A 131 -26.35 -12.16 12.11
N GLU A 132 -26.06 -12.67 13.30
CA GLU A 132 -24.93 -12.17 14.10
C GLU A 132 -23.58 -12.43 13.42
N GLY A 133 -23.52 -13.27 12.39
CA GLY A 133 -22.28 -13.67 11.71
C GLY A 133 -21.52 -14.81 12.40
N ASP A 134 -20.59 -15.42 11.68
CA ASP A 134 -19.80 -16.55 12.18
C ASP A 134 -18.63 -16.08 13.06
N ARG A 135 -18.75 -16.28 14.38
CA ARG A 135 -17.78 -15.82 15.38
C ARG A 135 -16.52 -16.68 15.34
N LEU A 136 -15.37 -16.06 15.05
CA LEU A 136 -14.07 -16.73 15.01
C LEU A 136 -13.26 -16.50 16.29
N VAL A 137 -13.24 -15.26 16.79
CA VAL A 137 -12.53 -14.87 18.01
C VAL A 137 -13.39 -13.91 18.82
N ALA A 138 -13.52 -14.16 20.11
CA ALA A 138 -14.15 -13.25 21.05
C ALA A 138 -13.09 -12.68 22.01
N LEU A 139 -13.09 -11.36 22.17
CA LEU A 139 -12.20 -10.61 23.05
C LEU A 139 -13.05 -9.74 23.97
N GLU A 140 -12.57 -9.51 25.18
CA GLU A 140 -13.19 -8.55 26.08
C GLU A 140 -12.36 -7.27 26.08
N VAL A 141 -12.93 -6.17 25.58
CA VAL A 141 -12.24 -4.88 25.41
C VAL A 141 -13.02 -3.83 26.19
N PHE A 142 -12.37 -3.22 27.19
CA PHE A 142 -13.00 -2.27 28.11
C PHE A 142 -14.28 -2.82 28.79
N GLY A 143 -14.33 -4.13 29.05
CA GLY A 143 -15.49 -4.81 29.64
C GLY A 143 -16.66 -5.03 28.67
N ASN A 144 -16.45 -4.84 27.36
CA ASN A 144 -17.43 -5.09 26.32
C ASN A 144 -16.96 -6.22 25.39
N PRO A 145 -17.86 -7.09 24.90
CA PRO A 145 -17.49 -8.13 23.95
C PRO A 145 -17.14 -7.51 22.60
N ALA A 146 -15.89 -7.66 22.17
CA ALA A 146 -15.41 -7.35 20.84
C ALA A 146 -15.20 -8.65 20.07
N GLU A 147 -15.89 -8.81 18.94
CA GLU A 147 -15.91 -10.07 18.19
C GLU A 147 -15.28 -9.89 16.81
N ILE A 148 -14.43 -10.84 16.44
CA ILE A 148 -13.93 -10.97 15.07
C ILE A 148 -14.72 -12.08 14.41
N THR A 149 -15.48 -11.74 13.36
CA THR A 149 -16.26 -12.70 12.58
C THR A 149 -15.71 -12.93 11.19
N ALA A 150 -16.15 -14.02 10.55
CA ALA A 150 -15.81 -14.29 9.15
C ALA A 150 -16.25 -13.16 8.23
N GLU A 151 -17.43 -12.58 8.43
CA GLU A 151 -17.97 -11.48 7.62
C GLU A 151 -17.14 -10.21 7.80
N LEU A 152 -16.73 -9.90 9.03
CA LEU A 152 -15.82 -8.79 9.30
C LEU A 152 -14.49 -8.95 8.53
N LEU A 153 -13.93 -10.16 8.52
CA LEU A 153 -12.70 -10.45 7.76
C LEU A 153 -12.93 -10.34 6.24
N ARG A 154 -14.08 -10.79 5.73
CA ARG A 154 -14.44 -10.70 4.31
C ARG A 154 -14.53 -9.24 3.84
N VAL A 155 -15.27 -8.41 4.58
CA VAL A 155 -15.44 -6.98 4.27
C VAL A 155 -14.10 -6.24 4.41
N SER A 156 -13.41 -6.42 5.53
CA SER A 156 -12.12 -5.76 5.79
C SER A 156 -11.05 -6.19 4.78
N GLY A 157 -11.04 -7.46 4.39
CA GLY A 157 -10.15 -7.97 3.36
C GLY A 157 -10.46 -7.36 1.99
N GLY A 158 -11.74 -7.24 1.61
CA GLY A 158 -12.13 -6.58 0.37
C GLY A 158 -11.62 -5.13 0.30
N ILE A 159 -11.79 -4.38 1.38
CA ILE A 159 -11.23 -3.02 1.51
C ILE A 159 -9.71 -3.03 1.45
N ALA A 160 -9.05 -3.96 2.14
CA ALA A 160 -7.59 -4.09 2.13
C ALA A 160 -7.05 -4.37 0.72
N ALA A 161 -7.69 -5.25 -0.05
CA ALA A 161 -7.29 -5.58 -1.41
C ALA A 161 -7.46 -4.39 -2.36
N PHE A 162 -8.58 -3.66 -2.25
CA PHE A 162 -8.80 -2.43 -3.00
C PHE A 162 -7.79 -1.34 -2.63
N SER A 163 -7.51 -1.18 -1.33
CA SER A 163 -6.53 -0.22 -0.81
C SER A 163 -5.11 -0.54 -1.27
N GLY A 164 -4.74 -1.82 -1.29
CA GLY A 164 -3.46 -2.29 -1.80
C GLY A 164 -3.27 -1.98 -3.28
N LEU A 165 -4.29 -2.27 -4.10
CA LEU A 165 -4.26 -1.94 -5.53
C LEU A 165 -4.18 -0.41 -5.74
N TYR A 166 -4.98 0.36 -5.01
CA TYR A 166 -4.93 1.81 -5.06
C TYR A 166 -3.54 2.33 -4.68
N TYR A 167 -2.95 1.83 -3.59
CA TYR A 167 -1.61 2.23 -3.15
C TYR A 167 -0.56 1.92 -4.21
N ALA A 168 -0.59 0.72 -4.81
CA ALA A 168 0.30 0.35 -5.89
C ALA A 168 0.22 1.36 -7.05
N ILE A 169 -1.00 1.78 -7.42
CA ILE A 169 -1.23 2.79 -8.46
C ILE A 169 -0.74 4.18 -8.00
N ALA A 170 -1.15 4.63 -6.82
CA ALA A 170 -0.91 5.99 -6.31
C ALA A 170 0.59 6.31 -6.19
N VAL A 171 1.39 5.38 -5.63
CA VAL A 171 2.85 5.53 -5.48
C VAL A 171 3.54 5.83 -6.81
N LEU A 172 2.97 5.36 -7.93
CA LEU A 172 3.57 5.46 -9.25
C LEU A 172 2.95 6.53 -10.15
N THR A 173 1.78 7.05 -9.78
CA THR A 173 1.04 8.04 -10.59
C THR A 173 1.18 9.45 -10.06
N ASP A 174 1.56 9.63 -8.79
CA ASP A 174 1.64 10.96 -8.19
C ASP A 174 2.95 11.68 -8.59
N SER A 175 2.89 12.45 -9.67
CA SER A 175 3.98 13.30 -10.16
C SER A 175 4.07 14.65 -9.42
N THR A 176 3.22 14.95 -8.44
CA THR A 176 3.33 16.16 -7.60
C THR A 176 4.54 16.10 -6.65
N TYR A 177 5.18 14.93 -6.51
CA TYR A 177 6.38 14.75 -5.69
C TYR A 177 7.69 15.17 -6.37
N ARG A 178 7.69 15.40 -7.68
CA ARG A 178 8.91 15.81 -8.40
C ARG A 178 9.37 17.21 -7.99
N GLU A 179 8.49 18.07 -7.49
CA GLU A 179 8.85 19.42 -7.06
C GLU A 179 9.39 19.44 -5.62
N GLU A 180 8.75 18.76 -4.65
CA GLU A 180 9.22 18.77 -3.24
C GLU A 180 10.48 17.92 -2.98
N PHE A 181 10.66 16.78 -3.68
CA PHE A 181 11.83 15.90 -3.47
C PHE A 181 13.08 16.35 -4.24
N LEU A 182 12.90 17.08 -5.36
CA LEU A 182 14.02 17.75 -6.03
C LEU A 182 14.55 18.89 -5.16
N ASP A 183 13.72 19.64 -4.44
CA ASP A 183 14.20 20.72 -3.57
C ASP A 183 15.09 20.22 -2.42
N GLU A 184 14.76 19.08 -1.81
CA GLU A 184 15.52 18.53 -0.68
C GLU A 184 16.87 17.93 -1.11
N ILE A 185 16.91 17.17 -2.22
CA ILE A 185 18.17 16.61 -2.75
C ILE A 185 19.06 17.69 -3.39
N THR A 186 18.47 18.72 -4.00
CA THR A 186 19.24 19.83 -4.59
C THR A 186 19.91 20.68 -3.51
N GLY A 187 19.32 20.77 -2.30
CA GLY A 187 19.94 21.41 -1.14
C GLY A 187 21.20 20.68 -0.65
N GLU A 188 21.10 19.38 -0.37
CA GLU A 188 22.24 18.59 0.16
C GLU A 188 23.37 18.38 -0.85
N MET A 189 23.03 18.20 -2.14
CA MET A 189 24.05 18.12 -3.19
C MET A 189 24.67 19.49 -3.48
N GLY A 190 23.91 20.57 -3.37
CA GLY A 190 24.37 21.94 -3.52
C GLY A 190 25.53 22.28 -2.59
N ASP A 191 25.43 21.92 -1.31
CA ASP A 191 26.48 22.17 -0.32
C ASP A 191 27.74 21.34 -0.58
N THR A 192 27.58 20.09 -1.03
CA THR A 192 28.71 19.22 -1.38
C THR A 192 29.43 19.69 -2.64
N PHE A 193 28.70 20.14 -3.66
CA PHE A 193 29.27 20.71 -4.88
C PHE A 193 29.93 22.07 -4.62
N LYS A 194 29.37 22.89 -3.73
CA LYS A 194 29.95 24.17 -3.30
C LYS A 194 31.27 23.95 -2.55
N ALA A 195 31.31 23.02 -1.60
CA ALA A 195 32.54 22.66 -0.88
C ALA A 195 33.62 22.12 -1.84
N ARG A 196 33.24 21.32 -2.84
CA ARG A 196 34.18 20.83 -3.86
C ARG A 196 34.71 21.95 -4.76
N ALA A 197 33.87 22.90 -5.16
CA ALA A 197 34.27 24.04 -5.98
C ALA A 197 35.25 24.97 -5.23
N GLU A 198 34.98 25.26 -3.95
CA GLU A 198 35.88 26.04 -3.08
C GLU A 198 37.24 25.36 -2.89
N TYR A 199 37.26 24.04 -2.68
CA TYR A 199 38.50 23.27 -2.56
C TYR A 199 39.36 23.31 -3.84
N LEU A 200 38.74 23.21 -5.02
CA LEU A 200 39.48 23.27 -6.28
C LEU A 200 40.00 24.68 -6.59
N ALA A 201 39.27 25.73 -6.21
CA ALA A 201 39.72 27.12 -6.36
C ALA A 201 40.89 27.47 -5.43
N ALA A 202 40.92 26.92 -4.21
CA ALA A 202 42.04 27.11 -3.27
C ALA A 202 43.31 26.32 -3.66
N ARG A 203 43.21 25.39 -4.61
CA ARG A 203 44.31 24.54 -5.08
C ARG A 203 44.96 25.04 -6.38
N ALA A 204 44.32 25.98 -7.08
CA ALA A 204 44.87 26.65 -8.26
C ALA A 204 45.71 27.87 -7.87
#